data_AF-A0A7C4SN21-F1
#
_entry.id   AF-A0A7C4SN21-F1
#
_cell.length_a   1.000
_cell.length_b   1.000
_cell.length_c   1.000
_cell.angle_alpha   90.00
_cell.angle_beta   90.00
_cell.angle_gamma   90.00
#
_symmetry.space_group_name_H-M   'P 1'
#
loop_
_entity.id
_entity.type
_entity.pdbx_description
1 polymer ?
#
loop_
_entity_poly.entity_id
_entity_poly.type
_entity_poly.pdbx_seq_one_letter_code
_entity_poly.pdbx_strand_id
1 'polypeptide(L)'
;MRFRPRLFWLFWLGLGACHPDRPPGWTDATHGPGAAPNYAFLFDDTRVRRLDIRIAPDVHRAMQADLEKYRQAPEGPLAAGDPIWVPVEVELEGVVFGHVGMRYKGNSSLKSAVAEGIRKLAFRLDFDKFEDDYPSIRDQRFYGFSEMTFSNAFKDPSLIRDKLAADIFRRGGVPAARGAFVRVHVDFGEGPVYFGLYTMIEDPADRMLAAQFGSGGGNLYKPEPMQGPDSGGASFAAFVEQDFDKQTNPESGYADVEAAIAALNAPVSDPAAWREGLEAVFDVPGFLRWLAINQTMENWDSYLCIPHNYYLYADPGNGGRLTWIPWDLNEAMLHRTGRCNPQTLAWSVLLDEADQRRPLVRRLLDDPVYRQAYRDELLSAISMAFEPGWVQQTARAYHDRVAPFAVGAEGEAAPYTFLKDAAEFETSLDGPGGTPLNPHVQARVDFVRQALGL
;
A
#
# COMPACT_ATOMS: atom_id res chain seq x y z
N MET A 1 22.14 -30.23 62.07
CA MET A 1 21.01 -29.81 61.21
C MET A 1 20.78 -28.33 61.46
N ARG A 2 21.24 -27.47 60.55
CA ARG A 2 21.30 -26.01 60.75
C ARG A 2 20.08 -25.34 60.12
N PHE A 3 19.39 -24.54 60.94
CA PHE A 3 18.35 -23.60 60.56
C PHE A 3 18.85 -22.65 59.45
N ARG A 4 18.05 -22.48 58.39
CA ARG A 4 18.20 -21.39 57.41
C ARG A 4 17.21 -20.27 57.76
N PRO A 5 17.64 -19.00 57.89
CA PRO A 5 16.72 -17.87 58.05
C PRO A 5 16.21 -17.37 56.69
N ARG A 6 15.03 -16.73 56.75
CA ARG A 6 14.32 -16.08 55.65
C ARG A 6 15.13 -14.92 55.07
N LEU A 7 15.25 -14.85 53.74
CA LEU A 7 15.77 -13.67 53.04
C LEU A 7 14.60 -12.77 52.65
N PHE A 8 14.68 -11.52 53.09
CA PHE A 8 13.81 -10.41 52.67
C PHE A 8 13.99 -10.11 51.18
N TRP A 9 12.89 -9.98 50.45
CA TRP A 9 12.90 -9.34 49.13
C TRP A 9 12.99 -7.82 49.34
N LEU A 10 14.17 -7.25 49.13
CA LEU A 10 14.31 -5.81 48.94
C LEU A 10 13.79 -5.46 47.54
N PHE A 11 12.78 -4.60 47.49
CA PHE A 11 12.45 -3.82 46.30
C PHE A 11 13.68 -2.98 45.93
N TRP A 12 14.34 -3.36 44.84
CA TRP A 12 15.29 -2.48 44.17
C TRP A 12 14.48 -1.56 43.25
N LEU A 13 14.20 -0.35 43.72
CA LEU A 13 13.88 0.77 42.84
C LEU A 13 15.14 1.03 42.00
N GLY A 14 15.16 0.44 40.81
CA GLY A 14 16.20 0.67 39.82
C GLY A 14 16.14 2.11 39.34
N LEU A 15 16.96 2.95 39.94
CA LEU A 15 17.54 4.13 39.30
C LEU A 15 18.07 3.72 37.92
N GLY A 16 17.75 4.54 36.92
CA GLY A 16 17.93 4.26 35.49
C GLY A 16 19.24 3.55 35.17
N ALA A 17 19.11 2.36 34.57
CA ALA A 17 20.19 1.81 33.77
C ALA A 17 20.41 2.76 32.59
N CYS A 18 21.56 3.45 32.58
CA CYS A 18 22.10 4.03 31.36
C CYS A 18 22.19 2.90 30.33
N HIS A 19 21.26 2.90 29.36
CA HIS A 19 21.40 2.08 28.17
C HIS A 19 22.64 2.57 27.40
N PRO A 20 23.59 1.70 27.03
CA PRO A 20 24.71 2.12 26.20
C PRO A 20 24.18 2.53 24.81
N ASP A 21 24.63 3.70 24.35
CA ASP A 21 24.51 4.26 23.00
C ASP A 21 23.11 4.35 22.37
N ARG A 22 22.26 5.22 22.95
CA ARG A 22 21.04 5.68 22.27
C ARG A 22 21.43 6.67 21.14
N PRO A 23 20.88 6.51 19.92
CA PRO A 23 21.21 7.38 18.80
C PRO A 23 20.68 8.82 18.99
N PRO A 24 21.19 9.79 18.21
CA PRO A 24 20.66 11.15 18.18
C PRO A 24 19.14 11.20 17.99
N GLY A 25 18.46 12.00 18.83
CA GLY A 25 17.00 12.15 18.76
C GLY A 25 16.19 10.98 19.36
N TRP A 26 16.85 10.00 19.97
CA TRP A 26 16.18 8.88 20.62
C TRP A 26 15.30 9.35 21.79
N THR A 27 14.05 8.89 21.79
CA THR A 27 13.08 9.00 22.89
C THR A 27 12.19 7.77 22.90
N ASP A 28 11.49 7.52 24.01
CA ASP A 28 10.48 6.46 24.08
C ASP A 28 9.37 6.65 23.03
N ALA A 29 9.04 7.89 22.66
CA ALA A 29 8.01 8.21 21.67
C ALA A 29 8.49 8.00 20.22
N THR A 30 9.80 8.08 19.97
CA THR A 30 10.35 7.91 18.61
C THR A 30 10.75 6.47 18.34
N HIS A 31 11.38 5.78 19.31
CA HIS A 31 11.98 4.46 19.13
C HIS A 31 11.36 3.34 19.97
N GLY A 32 10.69 3.68 21.06
CA GLY A 32 10.33 2.69 22.09
C GLY A 32 9.30 1.66 21.60
N PRO A 33 9.34 0.42 22.14
CA PRO A 33 8.38 -0.64 21.81
C PRO A 33 6.92 -0.22 22.06
N GLY A 34 6.71 0.57 23.11
CA GLY A 34 5.41 1.11 23.50
C GLY A 34 5.04 2.43 22.82
N ALA A 35 5.83 2.91 21.85
CA ALA A 35 5.53 4.15 21.16
C ALA A 35 4.14 4.07 20.50
N ALA A 36 3.31 5.09 20.76
CA ALA A 36 2.05 5.26 20.07
C ALA A 36 2.32 5.74 18.63
N PRO A 37 1.54 5.29 17.63
CA PRO A 37 1.73 5.71 16.25
C PRO A 37 1.50 7.22 16.11
N ASN A 38 2.53 7.96 15.69
CA ASN A 38 2.47 9.40 15.53
C ASN A 38 2.02 9.79 14.12
N TYR A 39 0.74 9.52 13.83
CA TYR A 39 0.14 9.83 12.53
C TYR A 39 0.25 11.31 12.15
N ALA A 40 0.04 12.20 13.12
CA ALA A 40 0.07 13.64 12.89
C ALA A 40 1.45 14.15 12.46
N PHE A 41 2.52 13.49 12.92
CA PHE A 41 3.88 13.82 12.48
C PHE A 41 4.19 13.20 11.12
N LEU A 42 4.07 11.87 10.98
CA LEU A 42 4.53 11.18 9.76
C LEU A 42 3.67 11.47 8.53
N PHE A 43 2.36 11.68 8.71
CA PHE A 43 1.39 11.92 7.63
C PHE A 43 0.83 13.35 7.66
N ASP A 44 1.71 14.32 7.97
CA ASP A 44 1.41 15.74 7.84
C ASP A 44 1.42 16.16 6.36
N ASP A 45 0.24 16.37 5.79
CA ASP A 45 0.05 16.76 4.38
C ASP A 45 0.61 18.14 4.02
N THR A 46 1.07 18.92 5.00
CA THR A 46 1.61 20.25 4.77
C THR A 46 3.12 20.25 4.49
N ARG A 47 3.82 19.12 4.69
CA ARG A 47 5.28 19.04 4.64
C ARG A 47 5.76 17.98 3.65
N VAL A 48 6.90 18.26 3.01
CA VAL A 48 7.68 17.23 2.30
C VAL A 48 8.95 16.99 3.10
N ARG A 49 9.00 15.86 3.81
CA ARG A 49 10.08 15.55 4.75
C ARG A 49 11.33 15.10 4.00
N ARG A 50 12.51 15.30 4.58
CA ARG A 50 13.77 14.72 4.09
C ARG A 50 14.10 13.49 4.92
N LEU A 51 14.30 12.36 4.25
CA LEU A 51 14.79 11.12 4.83
C LEU A 51 16.19 10.86 4.27
N ASP A 52 17.18 10.75 5.16
CA ASP A 52 18.54 10.37 4.79
C ASP A 52 18.74 8.89 5.14
N ILE A 53 19.31 8.13 4.22
CA ILE A 53 19.65 6.71 4.39
C ILE A 53 21.15 6.57 4.20
N ARG A 54 21.86 6.04 5.19
CA ARG A 54 23.29 5.74 5.07
C ARG A 54 23.47 4.25 4.85
N ILE A 55 24.14 3.89 3.75
CA ILE A 55 24.37 2.52 3.35
C ILE A 55 25.88 2.30 3.25
N ALA A 56 26.40 1.36 4.02
CA ALA A 56 27.82 1.05 3.99
C ALA A 56 28.26 0.60 2.57
N PRO A 57 29.47 0.96 2.10
CA PRO A 57 29.90 0.66 0.73
C PRO A 57 29.85 -0.83 0.35
N ASP A 58 30.15 -1.72 1.29
CA ASP A 58 30.07 -3.17 1.13
C ASP A 58 28.63 -3.69 1.09
N VAL A 59 27.75 -3.14 1.93
CA VAL A 59 26.31 -3.39 1.88
C VAL A 59 25.73 -2.96 0.53
N HIS A 60 26.08 -1.77 0.05
CA HIS A 60 25.64 -1.30 -1.25
C HIS A 60 26.09 -2.24 -2.38
N ARG A 61 27.34 -2.74 -2.35
CA ARG A 61 27.80 -3.74 -3.32
C ARG A 61 26.97 -5.02 -3.26
N ALA A 62 26.59 -5.49 -2.07
CA ALA A 62 25.73 -6.66 -1.92
C ALA A 62 24.33 -6.42 -2.54
N MET A 63 23.73 -5.25 -2.30
CA MET A 63 22.46 -4.88 -2.92
C MET A 63 22.55 -4.85 -4.45
N GLN A 64 23.62 -4.28 -5.02
CA GLN A 64 23.82 -4.24 -6.48
C GLN A 64 24.02 -5.64 -7.07
N ALA A 65 24.75 -6.53 -6.37
CA ALA A 65 24.91 -7.91 -6.80
C ALA A 65 23.58 -8.69 -6.76
N ASP A 66 22.72 -8.39 -5.78
CA ASP A 66 21.39 -8.98 -5.69
C ASP A 66 20.48 -8.50 -6.83
N LEU A 67 20.53 -7.21 -7.18
CA LEU A 67 19.76 -6.64 -8.30
C LEU A 67 20.08 -7.29 -9.66
N GLU A 68 21.31 -7.79 -9.85
CA GLU A 68 21.70 -8.47 -11.09
C GLU A 68 20.89 -9.75 -11.34
N LYS A 69 20.39 -10.41 -10.30
CA LYS A 69 19.48 -11.58 -10.43
C LYS A 69 18.22 -11.22 -11.20
N TYR A 70 17.69 -10.01 -10.99
CA TYR A 70 16.45 -9.54 -11.60
C TYR A 70 16.66 -9.08 -13.04
N ARG A 71 17.86 -8.61 -13.39
CA ARG A 71 18.23 -8.31 -14.78
C ARG A 71 18.27 -9.57 -15.64
N GLN A 72 18.63 -10.70 -15.04
CA GLN A 72 18.81 -11.98 -15.72
C GLN A 72 17.58 -12.90 -15.67
N ALA A 73 16.54 -12.56 -14.91
CA ALA A 73 15.33 -13.38 -14.73
C ALA A 73 14.35 -13.25 -15.91
N PRO A 74 14.18 -14.27 -16.77
CA PRO A 74 13.28 -14.20 -17.94
C PRO A 74 11.82 -14.07 -17.53
N GLU A 75 11.41 -14.75 -16.46
CA GLU A 75 10.03 -14.84 -15.96
C GLU A 75 9.65 -13.69 -14.99
N GLY A 76 10.59 -12.81 -14.65
CA GLY A 76 10.37 -11.65 -13.77
C GLY A 76 10.66 -11.87 -12.28
N PRO A 77 10.64 -10.80 -11.45
CA PRO A 77 10.98 -10.84 -10.03
C PRO A 77 10.26 -11.88 -9.18
N LEU A 78 8.98 -12.17 -9.47
CA LEU A 78 8.22 -13.20 -8.73
C LEU A 78 8.88 -14.59 -8.78
N ALA A 79 9.68 -14.89 -9.82
CA ALA A 79 10.43 -16.14 -9.93
C ALA A 79 11.85 -16.07 -9.33
N ALA A 80 12.38 -14.86 -9.09
CA ALA A 80 13.73 -14.63 -8.55
C ALA A 80 13.77 -14.59 -7.02
N GLY A 81 12.60 -14.61 -6.37
CA GLY A 81 12.44 -14.36 -4.94
C GLY A 81 12.42 -12.85 -4.64
N ASP A 82 12.29 -12.52 -3.36
CA ASP A 82 12.38 -11.13 -2.93
C ASP A 82 13.85 -10.67 -2.84
N PRO A 83 14.13 -9.35 -3.00
CA PRO A 83 15.47 -8.82 -2.79
C PRO A 83 16.00 -9.08 -1.36
N ILE A 84 17.31 -8.93 -1.15
CA ILE A 84 17.88 -9.10 0.20
C ILE A 84 17.50 -7.96 1.15
N TRP A 85 17.29 -8.30 2.42
CA TRP A 85 17.30 -7.32 3.52
C TRP A 85 18.74 -6.98 3.89
N VAL A 86 19.03 -5.69 4.11
CA VAL A 86 20.34 -5.20 4.55
C VAL A 86 20.22 -4.16 5.66
N PRO A 87 21.16 -4.09 6.60
CA PRO A 87 21.13 -3.10 7.66
C PRO A 87 21.57 -1.73 7.12
N VAL A 88 20.80 -0.70 7.44
CA VAL A 88 21.10 0.70 7.11
C VAL A 88 20.90 1.60 8.33
N GLU A 89 21.41 2.83 8.26
CA GLU A 89 21.02 3.88 9.19
C GLU A 89 20.02 4.81 8.48
N VAL A 90 18.96 5.20 9.18
CA VAL A 90 17.91 6.09 8.68
C VAL A 90 17.84 7.32 9.55
N GLU A 91 17.78 8.51 8.96
CA GLU A 91 17.62 9.77 9.67
C GLU A 91 16.40 10.53 9.12
N LEU A 92 15.49 10.91 10.02
CA LEU A 92 14.35 11.78 9.72
C LEU A 92 14.35 12.96 10.68
N GLU A 93 14.56 14.17 10.15
CA GLU A 93 14.56 15.43 10.92
C GLU A 93 15.49 15.43 12.15
N GLY A 94 16.70 14.87 12.01
CA GLY A 94 17.70 14.81 13.07
C GLY A 94 17.49 13.68 14.10
N VAL A 95 16.49 12.82 13.88
CA VAL A 95 16.29 11.58 14.65
C VAL A 95 16.87 10.42 13.86
N VAL A 96 17.83 9.71 14.44
CA VAL A 96 18.59 8.63 13.81
C VAL A 96 18.12 7.28 14.32
N PHE A 97 17.86 6.36 13.39
CA PHE A 97 17.48 4.97 13.62
C PHE A 97 18.59 4.08 13.07
N GLY A 98 19.25 3.33 13.94
CA GLY A 98 20.32 2.41 13.55
C GLY A 98 19.79 1.03 13.18
N HIS A 99 20.58 0.29 12.40
CA HIS A 99 20.34 -1.12 12.05
C HIS A 99 18.94 -1.41 11.47
N VAL A 100 18.34 -0.44 10.81
CA VAL A 100 17.04 -0.59 10.15
C VAL A 100 17.22 -1.56 8.98
N GLY A 101 16.33 -2.53 8.86
CA GLY A 101 16.24 -3.37 7.68
C GLY A 101 15.75 -2.58 6.49
N MET A 102 16.53 -2.53 5.42
CA MET A 102 16.10 -2.00 4.12
C MET A 102 16.11 -3.10 3.07
N ARG A 103 15.09 -3.11 2.22
CA ARG A 103 15.00 -4.02 1.07
C ARG A 103 14.30 -3.32 -0.10
N TYR A 104 14.76 -3.55 -1.33
CA TYR A 104 14.02 -3.10 -2.52
C TYR A 104 12.73 -3.91 -2.72
N LYS A 105 11.68 -3.28 -3.26
CA LYS A 105 10.39 -3.93 -3.53
C LYS A 105 9.95 -3.73 -4.97
N GLY A 106 8.93 -4.49 -5.33
CA GLY A 106 8.19 -4.35 -6.57
C GLY A 106 8.48 -5.47 -7.56
N ASN A 107 7.55 -5.67 -8.49
CA ASN A 107 7.69 -6.62 -9.57
C ASN A 107 8.02 -5.88 -10.86
N SER A 108 7.01 -5.35 -11.56
CA SER A 108 7.21 -4.62 -12.81
C SER A 108 8.06 -3.36 -12.64
N SER A 109 7.84 -2.57 -11.58
CA SER A 109 8.61 -1.34 -11.32
C SER A 109 10.10 -1.62 -11.10
N LEU A 110 10.43 -2.67 -10.33
CA LEU A 110 11.81 -3.09 -10.09
C LEU A 110 12.47 -3.59 -11.40
N LYS A 111 11.80 -4.50 -12.11
CA LYS A 111 12.31 -5.07 -13.38
C LYS A 111 12.55 -3.98 -14.43
N SER A 112 11.58 -3.08 -14.64
CA SER A 112 11.69 -1.99 -15.60
C SER A 112 12.80 -1.03 -15.23
N ALA A 113 12.86 -0.57 -13.98
CA ALA A 113 13.88 0.36 -13.55
C ALA A 113 15.30 -0.20 -13.71
N VAL A 114 15.52 -1.46 -13.32
CA VAL A 114 16.81 -2.15 -13.51
C VAL A 114 17.16 -2.28 -15.00
N ALA A 115 16.19 -2.64 -15.85
CA ALA A 115 16.42 -2.79 -17.28
C ALA A 115 16.73 -1.46 -18.00
N GLU A 116 16.09 -0.37 -17.56
CA GLU A 116 16.24 0.98 -18.12
C GLU A 116 17.41 1.76 -17.50
N GLY A 117 18.08 1.20 -16.48
CA GLY A 117 19.16 1.88 -15.75
C GLY A 117 18.68 3.00 -14.81
N ILE A 118 17.38 3.04 -14.51
CA ILE A 118 16.79 3.95 -13.54
C ILE A 118 17.09 3.43 -12.13
N ARG A 119 17.67 4.27 -11.29
CA ARG A 119 18.12 3.92 -9.93
C ARG A 119 17.13 4.35 -8.84
N LYS A 120 16.03 4.99 -9.22
CA LYS A 120 14.91 5.31 -8.32
C LYS A 120 14.05 4.08 -8.05
N LEU A 121 14.51 3.21 -7.14
CA LEU A 121 13.83 1.95 -6.80
C LEU A 121 12.93 2.13 -5.57
N ALA A 122 11.76 1.51 -5.59
CA ALA A 122 10.89 1.41 -4.41
C ALA A 122 11.54 0.50 -3.35
N PHE A 123 11.30 0.80 -2.07
CA PHE A 123 11.89 0.03 -0.97
C PHE A 123 10.95 -0.07 0.23
N ARG A 124 11.28 -0.96 1.16
CA ARG A 124 10.68 -1.08 2.49
C ARG A 124 11.73 -0.83 3.56
N LEU A 125 11.28 -0.29 4.69
CA LEU A 125 12.04 -0.21 5.93
C LEU A 125 11.32 -1.03 6.99
N ASP A 126 12.07 -1.88 7.69
CA ASP A 126 11.64 -2.67 8.85
C ASP A 126 12.60 -2.33 10.00
N PHE A 127 12.07 -1.70 11.05
CA PHE A 127 12.86 -1.02 12.07
C PHE A 127 13.41 -1.95 13.16
N ASP A 128 12.89 -3.18 13.27
CA ASP A 128 13.35 -4.24 14.15
C ASP A 128 13.83 -5.49 13.41
N LYS A 129 13.92 -5.46 12.07
CA LYS A 129 14.36 -6.59 11.23
C LYS A 129 15.57 -7.37 11.73
N PHE A 130 16.55 -6.67 12.28
CA PHE A 130 17.83 -7.21 12.72
C PHE A 130 17.97 -7.23 14.24
N GLU A 131 16.88 -7.21 15.01
CA GLU A 131 16.94 -7.20 16.48
C GLU A 131 17.61 -8.43 17.11
N ASP A 132 17.55 -9.57 16.43
CA ASP A 132 18.24 -10.80 16.85
C ASP A 132 19.78 -10.64 16.78
N ASP A 133 20.27 -9.92 15.76
CA ASP A 133 21.69 -9.63 15.57
C ASP A 133 22.14 -8.40 16.39
N TYR A 134 21.24 -7.44 16.59
CA TYR A 134 21.46 -6.18 17.30
C TYR A 134 20.40 -5.97 18.40
N PRO A 135 20.58 -6.58 19.60
CA PRO A 135 19.59 -6.47 20.68
C PRO A 135 19.31 -5.05 21.19
N SER A 136 20.11 -4.06 20.80
CA SER A 136 19.88 -2.64 21.10
C SER A 136 18.70 -2.03 20.35
N ILE A 137 18.27 -2.63 19.24
CA ILE A 137 17.10 -2.20 18.44
C ILE A 137 15.89 -3.11 18.67
N ARG A 138 15.88 -3.88 19.75
CA ARG A 138 14.76 -4.76 20.09
C ARG A 138 13.46 -3.97 20.11
N ASP A 139 12.49 -4.43 19.33
CA ASP A 139 11.19 -3.82 19.13
C ASP A 139 11.30 -2.30 18.81
N GLN A 140 12.34 -1.90 18.09
CA GLN A 140 12.54 -0.50 17.67
C GLN A 140 11.39 -0.07 16.76
N ARG A 141 10.85 1.12 17.02
CA ARG A 141 9.78 1.72 16.22
C ARG A 141 10.26 2.97 15.51
N PHE A 142 9.57 3.31 14.43
CA PHE A 142 9.67 4.58 13.73
C PHE A 142 8.45 5.42 14.06
N TYR A 143 8.53 6.20 15.14
CA TYR A 143 7.40 6.98 15.65
C TYR A 143 6.14 6.13 15.86
N GLY A 144 6.32 4.91 16.39
CA GLY A 144 5.26 3.95 16.70
C GLY A 144 4.97 2.89 15.64
N PHE A 145 5.56 2.98 14.44
CA PHE A 145 5.39 2.00 13.36
C PHE A 145 6.60 1.04 13.31
N SER A 146 6.39 -0.25 13.04
CA SER A 146 7.47 -1.23 12.83
C SER A 146 8.00 -1.22 11.40
N GLU A 147 7.13 -0.99 10.42
CA GLU A 147 7.47 -1.00 9.00
C GLU A 147 6.92 0.23 8.26
N MET A 148 7.59 0.60 7.16
CA MET A 148 7.14 1.61 6.20
C MET A 148 7.49 1.20 4.77
N THR A 149 6.58 1.47 3.83
CA THR A 149 6.82 1.27 2.39
C THR A 149 7.07 2.59 1.69
N PHE A 150 8.03 2.63 0.76
CA PHE A 150 8.37 3.82 -0.02
C PHE A 150 8.16 3.53 -1.52
N SER A 151 7.05 4.06 -2.05
CA SER A 151 6.69 3.96 -3.47
C SER A 151 7.43 5.02 -4.29
N ASN A 152 7.91 4.64 -5.47
CA ASN A 152 8.78 5.45 -6.32
C ASN A 152 8.04 6.19 -7.45
N ALA A 153 6.70 6.15 -7.43
CA ALA A 153 5.83 6.75 -8.46
C ALA A 153 6.08 6.21 -9.88
N PHE A 154 6.42 4.93 -10.00
CA PHE A 154 6.57 4.27 -11.29
C PHE A 154 5.33 4.50 -12.18
N LYS A 155 5.55 4.93 -13.43
CA LYS A 155 4.52 5.32 -14.43
C LYS A 155 3.60 6.50 -14.06
N ASP A 156 3.78 7.13 -12.91
CA ASP A 156 2.99 8.30 -12.54
C ASP A 156 3.78 9.58 -12.82
N PRO A 157 3.48 10.30 -13.93
CA PRO A 157 4.17 11.55 -14.24
C PRO A 157 3.85 12.67 -13.24
N SER A 158 2.78 12.55 -12.46
CA SER A 158 2.41 13.54 -11.44
C SER A 158 3.11 13.32 -10.10
N LEU A 159 3.65 12.12 -9.86
CA LEU A 159 4.23 11.66 -8.59
C LEU A 159 3.29 11.68 -7.37
N ILE A 160 1.97 11.87 -7.56
CA ILE A 160 0.99 12.06 -6.49
C ILE A 160 -0.15 11.03 -6.45
N ARG A 161 -0.30 10.18 -7.49
CA ARG A 161 -1.48 9.32 -7.67
C ARG A 161 -1.66 8.30 -6.55
N ASP A 162 -0.57 7.70 -6.08
CA ASP A 162 -0.59 6.68 -5.03
C ASP A 162 -1.26 7.22 -3.75
N LYS A 163 -0.78 8.38 -3.27
CA LYS A 163 -1.36 9.09 -2.14
C LYS A 163 -2.78 9.60 -2.42
N LEU A 164 -2.99 10.25 -3.57
CA LEU A 164 -4.30 10.84 -3.90
C LEU A 164 -5.40 9.79 -3.98
N ALA A 165 -5.13 8.63 -4.60
CA ALA A 165 -6.07 7.52 -4.69
C ALA A 165 -6.37 6.92 -3.31
N ALA A 166 -5.36 6.77 -2.44
CA ALA A 166 -5.58 6.35 -1.07
C ALA A 166 -6.48 7.34 -0.31
N ASP A 167 -6.24 8.65 -0.45
CA ASP A 167 -7.05 9.69 0.19
C ASP A 167 -8.49 9.72 -0.35
N ILE A 168 -8.70 9.45 -1.64
CA ILE A 168 -10.04 9.25 -2.25
C ILE A 168 -10.77 8.07 -1.57
N PHE A 169 -10.13 6.90 -1.45
CA PHE A 169 -10.72 5.74 -0.77
C PHE A 169 -11.08 6.05 0.68
N ARG A 170 -10.15 6.66 1.43
CA ARG A 170 -10.36 7.05 2.83
C ARG A 170 -11.51 8.05 2.98
N ARG A 171 -11.61 9.04 2.08
CA ARG A 171 -12.71 10.00 2.05
C ARG A 171 -14.05 9.31 1.79
N GLY A 172 -14.06 8.24 0.99
CA GLY A 172 -15.20 7.38 0.79
C GLY A 172 -15.45 6.37 1.92
N GLY A 173 -14.69 6.39 3.02
CA GLY A 173 -14.88 5.44 4.12
C GLY A 173 -14.46 4.01 3.80
N VAL A 174 -13.55 3.82 2.84
CA VAL A 174 -12.84 2.56 2.61
C VAL A 174 -11.53 2.60 3.41
N PRO A 175 -11.25 1.61 4.27
CA PRO A 175 -9.97 1.53 4.98
C PRO A 175 -8.83 1.45 3.98
N ALA A 176 -7.85 2.35 4.10
CA ALA A 176 -6.68 2.39 3.21
C ALA A 176 -5.50 3.03 3.94
N ALA A 177 -4.30 2.65 3.53
CA ALA A 177 -3.05 3.17 4.08
C ALA A 177 -2.95 4.68 3.88
N ARG A 178 -2.42 5.39 4.88
CA ARG A 178 -2.05 6.80 4.71
C ARG A 178 -0.75 6.92 3.91
N GLY A 179 -0.66 7.99 3.14
CA GLY A 179 0.54 8.35 2.37
C GLY A 179 1.07 9.73 2.76
N ALA A 180 2.39 9.92 2.66
CA ALA A 180 3.07 11.22 2.80
C ALA A 180 4.22 11.35 1.79
N PHE A 181 4.50 12.57 1.33
CA PHE A 181 5.60 12.83 0.41
C PHE A 181 6.93 12.99 1.15
N VAL A 182 7.94 12.26 0.70
CA VAL A 182 9.27 12.24 1.33
C VAL A 182 10.36 12.35 0.25
N ARG A 183 11.34 13.22 0.50
CA ARG A 183 12.57 13.34 -0.28
C ARG A 183 13.60 12.37 0.26
N VAL A 184 13.97 11.38 -0.53
CA VAL A 184 14.93 10.36 -0.10
C VAL A 184 16.33 10.77 -0.57
N HIS A 185 17.27 10.81 0.37
CA HIS A 185 18.68 10.99 0.11
C HIS A 185 19.43 9.75 0.58
N VAL A 186 20.40 9.29 -0.21
CA VAL A 186 21.18 8.10 0.13
C VAL A 186 22.67 8.45 0.11
N ASP A 187 23.36 8.10 1.19
CA ASP A 187 24.81 8.27 1.35
C ASP A 187 25.49 6.90 1.32
N PHE A 188 26.44 6.74 0.39
CA PHE A 188 27.27 5.54 0.24
C PHE A 188 28.70 5.71 0.78
N GLY A 189 28.94 6.75 1.58
CA GLY A 189 30.24 7.13 2.14
C GLY A 189 30.92 8.32 1.42
N GLU A 190 30.27 8.89 0.41
CA GLU A 190 30.77 10.05 -0.36
C GLU A 190 29.89 11.30 -0.19
N GLY A 191 28.86 11.20 0.66
CA GLY A 191 27.86 12.24 0.89
C GLY A 191 26.50 11.86 0.29
N PRO A 192 25.42 12.54 0.73
CA PRO A 192 24.06 12.24 0.33
C PRO A 192 23.80 12.59 -1.14
N VAL A 193 23.24 11.64 -1.87
CA VAL A 193 22.73 11.81 -3.23
C VAL A 193 21.20 11.84 -3.16
N TYR A 194 20.56 12.79 -3.83
CA TYR A 194 19.10 12.82 -3.93
C TYR A 194 18.60 11.69 -4.83
N PHE A 195 17.82 10.77 -4.26
CA PHE A 195 17.23 9.63 -4.95
C PHE A 195 15.84 9.92 -5.52
N GLY A 196 15.27 11.08 -5.19
CA GLY A 196 13.99 11.55 -5.69
C GLY A 196 12.91 11.64 -4.63
N LEU A 197 11.72 11.99 -5.10
CA LEU A 197 10.51 12.07 -4.31
C LEU A 197 9.85 10.68 -4.26
N TYR A 198 9.48 10.27 -3.06
CA TYR A 198 8.78 9.03 -2.78
C TYR A 198 7.46 9.31 -2.07
N THR A 199 6.50 8.40 -2.21
CA THR A 199 5.36 8.33 -1.29
C THR A 199 5.72 7.32 -0.20
N MET A 200 5.85 7.79 1.03
CA MET A 200 5.92 6.95 2.23
C MET A 200 4.50 6.51 2.57
N ILE A 201 4.27 5.20 2.61
CA ILE A 201 2.97 4.56 2.76
C ILE A 201 2.99 3.75 4.05
N GLU A 202 1.98 3.99 4.88
CA GLU A 202 1.65 3.21 6.07
C GLU A 202 1.57 1.72 5.73
N ASP A 203 2.23 0.87 6.53
CA ASP A 203 2.08 -0.56 6.35
C ASP A 203 0.65 -1.02 6.71
N PRO A 204 -0.03 -1.83 5.88
CA PRO A 204 -1.41 -2.25 6.14
C PRO A 204 -1.58 -3.17 7.34
N ALA A 205 -0.50 -3.67 7.96
CA ALA A 205 -0.54 -4.47 9.17
C ALA A 205 -0.40 -3.61 10.45
N ASP A 206 -0.22 -4.30 11.59
CA ASP A 206 0.04 -3.74 12.92
C ASP A 206 -0.81 -2.50 13.28
N ARG A 207 -0.22 -1.30 13.19
CA ARG A 207 -0.83 -0.05 13.67
C ARG A 207 -1.97 0.44 12.80
N MET A 208 -1.96 0.14 11.50
CA MET A 208 -3.08 0.50 10.64
C MET A 208 -4.34 -0.26 11.05
N LEU A 209 -4.20 -1.58 11.24
CA LEU A 209 -5.32 -2.44 11.62
C LEU A 209 -5.93 -2.00 12.95
N ALA A 210 -5.09 -1.80 13.97
CA ALA A 210 -5.55 -1.30 15.26
C ALA A 210 -6.23 0.08 15.17
N ALA A 211 -5.69 1.00 14.36
CA ALA A 211 -6.22 2.36 14.24
C ALA A 211 -7.53 2.45 13.45
N GLN A 212 -7.71 1.61 12.42
CA GLN A 212 -8.87 1.69 11.52
C GLN A 212 -9.96 0.67 11.84
N PHE A 213 -9.62 -0.47 12.45
CA PHE A 213 -10.54 -1.56 12.78
C PHE A 213 -10.70 -1.78 14.29
N GLY A 214 -9.91 -1.09 15.12
CA GLY A 214 -9.93 -1.23 16.59
C GLY A 214 -9.17 -2.44 17.13
N SER A 215 -8.70 -3.33 16.26
CA SER A 215 -7.86 -4.49 16.60
C SER A 215 -6.95 -4.83 15.42
N GLY A 216 -5.71 -5.22 15.72
CA GLY A 216 -4.77 -5.80 14.74
C GLY A 216 -4.63 -7.33 14.85
N GLY A 217 -5.47 -7.99 15.65
CA GLY A 217 -5.35 -9.42 15.94
C GLY A 217 -5.93 -10.37 14.89
N GLY A 218 -6.62 -9.86 13.86
CA GLY A 218 -7.19 -10.68 12.80
C GLY A 218 -6.13 -11.15 11.79
N ASN A 219 -6.52 -12.12 10.95
CA ASN A 219 -5.68 -12.56 9.84
C ASN A 219 -5.69 -11.52 8.71
N LEU A 220 -4.51 -11.12 8.25
CA LEU A 220 -4.31 -10.25 7.10
C LEU A 220 -3.67 -11.05 5.98
N TYR A 221 -4.29 -11.01 4.81
CA TYR A 221 -3.80 -11.67 3.61
C TYR A 221 -3.49 -10.64 2.54
N LYS A 222 -2.44 -10.86 1.77
CA LYS A 222 -2.13 -10.12 0.54
C LYS A 222 -2.25 -11.07 -0.65
N PRO A 223 -3.42 -11.12 -1.32
CA PRO A 223 -3.59 -12.09 -2.38
C PRO A 223 -2.76 -11.79 -3.62
N GLU A 224 -2.19 -12.83 -4.22
CA GLU A 224 -1.42 -12.79 -5.47
C GLU A 224 -1.86 -13.94 -6.38
N PRO A 225 -2.08 -13.71 -7.69
CA PRO A 225 -2.64 -14.70 -8.59
C PRO A 225 -1.56 -15.65 -9.14
N MET A 226 -1.03 -16.55 -8.30
CA MET A 226 0.11 -17.41 -8.63
C MET A 226 -0.17 -18.37 -9.79
N GLN A 227 -1.44 -18.72 -10.00
CA GLN A 227 -1.90 -19.58 -11.10
C GLN A 227 -2.41 -18.81 -12.33
N GLY A 228 -2.29 -17.49 -12.32
CA GLY A 228 -2.77 -16.59 -13.36
C GLY A 228 -4.05 -15.83 -12.96
N PRO A 229 -4.41 -14.79 -13.73
CA PRO A 229 -5.36 -13.77 -13.27
C PRO A 229 -6.84 -14.17 -13.35
N ASP A 230 -7.15 -15.36 -13.86
CA ASP A 230 -8.53 -15.78 -14.17
C ASP A 230 -8.92 -17.08 -13.44
N SER A 231 -8.12 -17.50 -12.44
CA SER A 231 -8.33 -18.70 -11.64
C SER A 231 -7.84 -18.48 -10.19
N GLY A 232 -8.05 -19.47 -9.32
CA GLY A 232 -7.46 -19.52 -7.99
C GLY A 232 -8.08 -18.61 -6.93
N GLY A 233 -7.34 -18.44 -5.84
CA GLY A 233 -7.77 -17.79 -4.60
C GLY A 233 -7.89 -16.29 -4.75
N ALA A 234 -6.89 -15.65 -5.36
CA ALA A 234 -6.87 -14.20 -5.49
C ALA A 234 -8.00 -13.66 -6.39
N SER A 235 -8.51 -14.47 -7.33
CA SER A 235 -9.71 -14.12 -8.13
C SER A 235 -11.03 -14.45 -7.42
N PHE A 236 -11.01 -15.12 -6.26
CA PHE A 236 -12.18 -15.70 -5.58
C PHE A 236 -12.87 -16.84 -6.36
N ALA A 237 -12.20 -17.47 -7.32
CA ALA A 237 -12.75 -18.59 -8.08
C ALA A 237 -12.75 -19.91 -7.29
N ALA A 238 -11.68 -20.18 -6.56
CA ALA A 238 -11.54 -21.35 -5.70
C ALA A 238 -10.45 -21.09 -4.65
N PHE A 239 -10.54 -21.69 -3.46
CA PHE A 239 -9.48 -21.56 -2.47
C PHE A 239 -8.18 -22.20 -2.95
N VAL A 240 -7.10 -21.43 -2.88
CA VAL A 240 -5.74 -21.85 -3.18
C VAL A 240 -4.84 -21.15 -2.18
N GLU A 241 -4.29 -21.92 -1.23
CA GLU A 241 -3.47 -21.38 -0.14
C GLU A 241 -2.31 -20.50 -0.63
N GLN A 242 -1.62 -20.94 -1.69
CA GLN A 242 -0.47 -20.23 -2.27
C GLN A 242 -0.80 -18.84 -2.81
N ASP A 243 -2.07 -18.57 -3.12
CA ASP A 243 -2.51 -17.26 -3.60
C ASP A 243 -2.75 -16.27 -2.44
N PHE A 244 -2.64 -16.70 -1.17
CA PHE A 244 -2.90 -15.87 0.02
C PHE A 244 -1.64 -15.70 0.87
N ASP A 245 -0.78 -14.75 0.52
CA ASP A 245 0.38 -14.40 1.34
C ASP A 245 -0.08 -13.83 2.70
N LYS A 246 0.06 -14.62 3.76
CA LYS A 246 -0.46 -14.29 5.09
C LYS A 246 0.53 -13.42 5.84
N GLN A 247 0.13 -12.17 6.10
CA GLN A 247 0.95 -11.13 6.71
C GLN A 247 0.91 -11.14 8.25
N THR A 248 -0.15 -11.69 8.85
CA THR A 248 -0.31 -11.79 10.31
C THR A 248 -0.75 -13.19 10.72
N ASN A 249 -0.41 -13.59 11.94
CA ASN A 249 -0.73 -14.91 12.52
C ASN A 249 -0.34 -16.08 11.59
N PRO A 250 0.92 -16.16 11.10
CA PRO A 250 1.35 -17.14 10.08
C PRO A 250 1.12 -18.61 10.49
N GLU A 251 1.03 -18.89 11.79
CA GLU A 251 0.75 -20.21 12.36
C GLU A 251 -0.74 -20.64 12.31
N SER A 252 -1.66 -19.71 12.02
CA SER A 252 -3.09 -19.98 11.94
C SER A 252 -3.50 -20.61 10.58
N GLY A 253 -4.70 -21.20 10.52
CA GLY A 253 -5.29 -21.72 9.26
C GLY A 253 -5.92 -20.64 8.36
N TYR A 254 -6.51 -21.04 7.24
CA TYR A 254 -7.10 -20.14 6.23
C TYR A 254 -8.63 -20.12 6.22
N ALA A 255 -9.25 -20.49 7.34
CA ALA A 255 -10.70 -20.69 7.45
C ALA A 255 -11.52 -19.46 6.99
N ASP A 256 -11.02 -18.24 7.23
CA ASP A 256 -11.72 -17.00 6.86
C ASP A 256 -11.87 -16.87 5.33
N VAL A 257 -10.77 -17.03 4.58
CA VAL A 257 -10.77 -16.98 3.11
C VAL A 257 -11.45 -18.19 2.48
N GLU A 258 -11.30 -19.39 3.07
CA GLU A 258 -12.02 -20.59 2.63
C GLU A 258 -13.54 -20.39 2.74
N ALA A 259 -14.01 -19.88 3.89
CA ALA A 259 -15.44 -19.65 4.14
C ALA A 259 -16.01 -18.58 3.19
N ALA A 260 -15.31 -17.48 2.98
CA ALA A 260 -15.75 -16.42 2.08
C ALA A 260 -15.85 -16.89 0.61
N ILE A 261 -14.84 -17.62 0.12
CA ILE A 261 -14.85 -18.16 -1.25
C ILE A 261 -15.96 -19.21 -1.40
N ALA A 262 -16.15 -20.08 -0.41
CA ALA A 262 -17.22 -21.08 -0.42
C ALA A 262 -18.61 -20.44 -0.42
N ALA A 263 -18.84 -19.42 0.43
CA ALA A 263 -20.11 -18.71 0.50
C ALA A 263 -20.41 -17.95 -0.81
N LEU A 264 -19.42 -17.28 -1.39
CA LEU A 264 -19.57 -16.58 -2.67
C LEU A 264 -19.98 -17.55 -3.80
N ASN A 265 -19.35 -18.72 -3.87
CA ASN A 265 -19.52 -19.69 -4.96
C ASN A 265 -20.63 -20.72 -4.70
N ALA A 266 -21.35 -20.63 -3.58
CA ALA A 266 -22.47 -21.52 -3.28
C ALA A 266 -23.60 -21.42 -4.32
N PRO A 267 -24.28 -22.53 -4.68
CA PRO A 267 -25.46 -22.48 -5.54
C PRO A 267 -26.55 -21.57 -4.97
N VAL A 268 -27.16 -20.73 -5.82
CA VAL A 268 -28.20 -19.78 -5.39
C VAL A 268 -29.57 -20.36 -5.72
N SER A 269 -30.15 -21.11 -4.79
CA SER A 269 -31.55 -21.55 -4.84
C SER A 269 -32.50 -20.60 -4.09
N ASP A 270 -31.99 -19.93 -3.06
CA ASP A 270 -32.65 -18.86 -2.31
C ASP A 270 -31.67 -17.67 -2.23
N PRO A 271 -31.90 -16.59 -3.01
CA PRO A 271 -31.03 -15.42 -3.00
C PRO A 271 -30.92 -14.75 -1.62
N ALA A 272 -31.98 -14.75 -0.81
CA ALA A 272 -31.93 -14.10 0.50
C ALA A 272 -31.03 -14.86 1.48
N ALA A 273 -31.18 -16.19 1.53
CA ALA A 273 -30.31 -17.03 2.34
C ALA A 273 -28.84 -17.01 1.86
N TRP A 274 -28.61 -16.95 0.54
CA TRP A 274 -27.27 -16.81 -0.01
C TRP A 274 -26.61 -15.50 0.42
N ARG A 275 -27.34 -14.38 0.35
CA ARG A 275 -26.84 -13.07 0.81
C ARG A 275 -26.49 -13.10 2.28
N GLU A 276 -27.38 -13.60 3.14
CA GLU A 276 -27.13 -13.73 4.59
C GLU A 276 -25.88 -14.60 4.88
N GLY A 277 -25.72 -15.72 4.18
CA GLY A 277 -24.55 -16.59 4.33
C GLY A 277 -23.24 -15.94 3.88
N LEU A 278 -23.27 -15.16 2.78
CA LEU A 278 -22.09 -14.42 2.31
C LEU A 278 -21.74 -13.25 3.25
N GLU A 279 -22.74 -12.47 3.66
CA GLU A 279 -22.57 -11.34 4.57
C GLU A 279 -22.18 -11.78 5.98
N ALA A 280 -22.28 -13.06 6.34
CA ALA A 280 -21.76 -13.57 7.61
C ALA A 280 -20.23 -13.69 7.63
N VAL A 281 -19.58 -13.76 6.46
CA VAL A 281 -18.12 -14.05 6.33
C VAL A 281 -17.37 -13.00 5.51
N PHE A 282 -18.06 -12.16 4.75
CA PHE A 282 -17.46 -11.15 3.88
C PHE A 282 -18.19 -9.81 4.01
N ASP A 283 -17.45 -8.71 4.08
CA ASP A 283 -18.02 -7.37 4.14
C ASP A 283 -18.46 -6.88 2.75
N VAL A 284 -19.59 -7.41 2.26
CA VAL A 284 -20.15 -7.06 0.95
C VAL A 284 -20.37 -5.54 0.80
N PRO A 285 -20.94 -4.80 1.76
CA PRO A 285 -21.11 -3.36 1.64
C PRO A 285 -19.77 -2.62 1.47
N GLY A 286 -18.74 -2.97 2.25
CA GLY A 286 -17.41 -2.39 2.12
C GLY A 286 -16.77 -2.68 0.76
N PHE A 287 -16.92 -3.90 0.24
CA PHE A 287 -16.44 -4.26 -1.09
C PHE A 287 -17.17 -3.50 -2.21
N LEU A 288 -18.49 -3.38 -2.17
CA LEU A 288 -19.24 -2.62 -3.19
C LEU A 288 -18.88 -1.14 -3.18
N ARG A 289 -18.60 -0.58 -2.00
CA ARG A 289 -18.09 0.79 -1.87
C ARG A 289 -16.70 0.95 -2.49
N TRP A 290 -15.77 0.05 -2.15
CA TRP A 290 -14.45 0.01 -2.79
C TRP A 290 -14.58 -0.10 -4.31
N LEU A 291 -15.42 -1.01 -4.80
CA LEU A 291 -15.62 -1.25 -6.23
C LEU A 291 -16.14 0.00 -6.94
N ALA A 292 -17.13 0.69 -6.36
CA ALA A 292 -17.70 1.91 -6.94
C ALA A 292 -16.69 3.05 -7.00
N ILE A 293 -15.89 3.24 -5.94
CA ILE A 293 -14.84 4.26 -5.91
C ILE A 293 -13.71 3.92 -6.89
N ASN A 294 -13.26 2.65 -6.92
CA ASN A 294 -12.24 2.15 -7.84
C ASN A 294 -12.64 2.35 -9.31
N GLN A 295 -13.89 2.03 -9.65
CA GLN A 295 -14.41 2.20 -11.01
C GLN A 295 -14.69 3.65 -11.37
N THR A 296 -15.12 4.46 -10.42
CA THR A 296 -15.27 5.89 -10.66
C THR A 296 -13.91 6.51 -11.01
N MET A 297 -12.87 6.27 -10.21
CA MET A 297 -11.56 6.87 -10.46
C MET A 297 -10.77 6.26 -11.62
N GLU A 298 -11.15 5.06 -12.08
CA GLU A 298 -10.37 4.22 -13.00
C GLU A 298 -9.01 3.83 -12.39
N ASN A 299 -9.04 2.88 -11.45
CA ASN A 299 -7.84 2.18 -11.01
C ASN A 299 -7.82 0.75 -11.57
N TRP A 300 -7.12 0.59 -12.69
CA TRP A 300 -7.16 -0.66 -13.46
C TRP A 300 -6.19 -1.73 -12.96
N ASP A 301 -5.08 -1.36 -12.29
CA ASP A 301 -4.10 -2.32 -11.74
C ASP A 301 -4.58 -2.81 -10.38
N SER A 302 -5.75 -3.43 -10.41
CA SER A 302 -6.52 -3.87 -9.26
C SER A 302 -7.24 -5.16 -9.63
N TYR A 303 -8.00 -5.70 -8.67
CA TYR A 303 -8.73 -6.97 -8.79
C TYR A 303 -9.42 -7.19 -10.14
N LEU A 304 -9.91 -6.13 -10.77
CA LEU A 304 -10.64 -6.17 -12.02
C LEU A 304 -9.79 -6.56 -13.24
N CYS A 305 -8.52 -6.17 -13.32
CA CYS A 305 -7.66 -6.61 -14.42
C CYS A 305 -6.72 -7.76 -14.05
N ILE A 306 -6.05 -7.65 -12.92
CA ILE A 306 -5.20 -8.70 -12.36
C ILE A 306 -5.63 -8.81 -10.89
N PRO A 307 -5.98 -10.00 -10.37
CA PRO A 307 -6.43 -10.14 -8.99
C PRO A 307 -5.30 -9.98 -7.96
N HIS A 308 -4.77 -8.76 -7.83
CA HIS A 308 -3.72 -8.35 -6.89
C HIS A 308 -3.97 -6.89 -6.44
N ASN A 309 -3.01 -6.32 -5.70
CA ASN A 309 -3.05 -4.94 -5.20
C ASN A 309 -4.21 -4.67 -4.22
N TYR A 310 -4.46 -5.66 -3.35
CA TYR A 310 -5.37 -5.53 -2.21
C TYR A 310 -4.92 -6.43 -1.06
N TYR A 311 -5.42 -6.12 0.14
CA TYR A 311 -5.39 -7.01 1.28
C TYR A 311 -6.81 -7.40 1.69
N LEU A 312 -6.92 -8.55 2.35
CA LEU A 312 -8.12 -9.00 3.04
C LEU A 312 -7.82 -9.12 4.53
N TYR A 313 -8.57 -8.39 5.35
CA TYR A 313 -8.47 -8.46 6.80
C TYR A 313 -9.68 -9.17 7.39
N ALA A 314 -9.47 -10.27 8.10
CA ALA A 314 -10.51 -10.94 8.90
C ALA A 314 -10.77 -10.12 10.17
N ASP A 315 -11.66 -9.13 10.08
CA ASP A 315 -11.82 -8.10 11.11
C ASP A 315 -12.51 -8.64 12.38
N PRO A 316 -11.79 -8.75 13.51
CA PRO A 316 -12.38 -9.22 14.77
C PRO A 316 -13.46 -8.28 15.31
N GLY A 317 -13.34 -6.98 15.04
CA GLY A 317 -14.33 -5.96 15.43
C GLY A 317 -15.64 -6.09 14.67
N ASN A 318 -15.65 -6.84 13.57
CA ASN A 318 -16.78 -7.02 12.67
C ASN A 318 -17.17 -8.49 12.51
N GLY A 319 -16.99 -9.30 13.56
CA GLY A 319 -17.40 -10.70 13.58
C GLY A 319 -16.51 -11.64 12.77
N GLY A 320 -15.28 -11.23 12.45
CA GLY A 320 -14.32 -12.01 11.66
C GLY A 320 -14.54 -11.92 10.15
N ARG A 321 -15.40 -11.02 9.68
CA ARG A 321 -15.67 -10.85 8.24
C ARG A 321 -14.43 -10.34 7.51
N LEU A 322 -14.17 -10.89 6.34
CA LEU A 322 -13.14 -10.37 5.45
C LEU A 322 -13.52 -8.99 4.93
N THR A 323 -12.65 -8.02 5.19
CA THR A 323 -12.79 -6.64 4.77
C THR A 323 -11.69 -6.28 3.79
N TRP A 324 -12.04 -5.52 2.75
CA TRP A 324 -11.16 -5.17 1.64
C TRP A 324 -10.31 -3.93 1.96
N ILE A 325 -9.01 -3.97 1.66
CA ILE A 325 -8.07 -2.84 1.80
C ILE A 325 -7.32 -2.67 0.46
N PRO A 326 -7.44 -1.53 -0.24
CA PRO A 326 -6.71 -1.29 -1.48
C PRO A 326 -5.21 -1.07 -1.24
N TRP A 327 -4.38 -1.42 -2.23
CA TRP A 327 -2.93 -1.26 -2.19
C TRP A 327 -2.36 -0.88 -3.57
N ASP A 328 -1.12 -0.38 -3.59
CA ASP A 328 -0.33 -0.06 -4.81
C ASP A 328 -1.13 0.76 -5.85
N LEU A 329 -1.41 2.03 -5.53
CA LEU A 329 -2.40 2.85 -6.23
C LEU A 329 -1.79 3.83 -7.24
N ASN A 330 -0.50 3.69 -7.56
CA ASN A 330 0.22 4.58 -8.47
C ASN A 330 -0.36 4.58 -9.90
N GLU A 331 -1.02 3.49 -10.32
CA GLU A 331 -1.62 3.39 -11.66
C GLU A 331 -3.11 3.82 -11.71
N ALA A 332 -3.63 4.42 -10.64
CA ALA A 332 -4.97 5.01 -10.62
C ALA A 332 -5.07 6.27 -11.49
N MET A 333 -6.21 6.51 -12.13
CA MET A 333 -6.42 7.65 -13.02
C MET A 333 -5.39 7.73 -14.16
N LEU A 334 -4.99 6.56 -14.67
CA LEU A 334 -4.15 6.39 -15.86
C LEU A 334 -4.85 5.43 -16.82
N HIS A 335 -4.73 5.69 -18.12
CA HIS A 335 -5.24 4.77 -19.13
C HIS A 335 -4.21 3.68 -19.43
N ARG A 336 -4.63 2.42 -19.47
CA ARG A 336 -3.82 1.31 -20.03
C ARG A 336 -4.31 0.92 -21.42
N THR A 337 -3.47 0.28 -22.22
CA THR A 337 -3.91 -0.45 -23.41
C THR A 337 -3.80 -1.97 -23.17
N GLY A 338 -4.39 -2.80 -24.04
CA GLY A 338 -4.31 -4.26 -23.95
C GLY A 338 -5.35 -4.92 -23.03
N ARG A 339 -4.95 -5.90 -22.21
CA ARG A 339 -5.87 -6.69 -21.36
C ARG A 339 -6.72 -5.81 -20.42
N CYS A 340 -6.14 -4.73 -19.92
CA CYS A 340 -6.80 -3.78 -19.01
C CYS A 340 -7.25 -2.49 -19.74
N ASN A 341 -7.61 -2.56 -21.04
CA ASN A 341 -7.88 -1.34 -21.79
C ASN A 341 -9.22 -0.65 -21.44
N PRO A 342 -9.34 0.64 -21.82
CA PRO A 342 -10.55 1.45 -21.76
C PRO A 342 -11.82 0.98 -22.47
N GLN A 343 -11.72 -0.08 -23.25
CA GLN A 343 -12.82 -0.66 -24.01
C GLN A 343 -13.22 -2.02 -23.42
N THR A 344 -12.62 -2.41 -22.29
CA THR A 344 -12.97 -3.57 -21.48
C THR A 344 -13.27 -3.13 -20.03
N LEU A 345 -13.62 -4.10 -19.18
CA LEU A 345 -14.08 -3.98 -17.79
C LEU A 345 -13.58 -2.80 -16.94
N ALA A 346 -12.32 -2.37 -17.12
CA ALA A 346 -11.72 -1.27 -16.37
C ALA A 346 -12.43 0.08 -16.58
N TRP A 347 -13.04 0.31 -17.75
CA TRP A 347 -13.82 1.53 -18.00
C TRP A 347 -15.29 1.40 -17.71
N SER A 348 -15.82 0.18 -17.78
CA SER A 348 -17.22 -0.07 -17.52
C SER A 348 -17.58 0.35 -16.11
N VAL A 349 -18.42 1.38 -16.01
CA VAL A 349 -18.95 1.85 -14.74
C VAL A 349 -19.92 0.84 -14.17
N LEU A 350 -20.79 0.25 -15.01
CA LEU A 350 -21.78 -0.73 -14.54
C LEU A 350 -21.22 -2.16 -14.48
N LEU A 351 -20.05 -2.40 -15.06
CA LEU A 351 -19.37 -3.69 -15.10
C LEU A 351 -20.22 -4.79 -15.77
N ASP A 352 -21.07 -4.43 -16.74
CA ASP A 352 -21.96 -5.37 -17.43
C ASP A 352 -21.17 -6.43 -18.24
N GLU A 353 -19.95 -6.09 -18.66
CA GLU A 353 -19.00 -6.95 -19.37
C GLU A 353 -18.27 -7.93 -18.43
N ALA A 354 -18.51 -7.87 -17.12
CA ALA A 354 -17.91 -8.79 -16.15
C ALA A 354 -18.44 -10.19 -16.40
N ASP A 355 -17.52 -11.15 -16.46
CA ASP A 355 -17.84 -12.57 -16.61
C ASP A 355 -17.28 -13.39 -15.44
N GLN A 356 -17.38 -14.71 -15.58
CA GLN A 356 -17.00 -15.67 -14.53
C GLN A 356 -15.51 -15.63 -14.15
N ARG A 357 -14.65 -14.90 -14.90
CA ARG A 357 -13.27 -14.66 -14.50
C ARG A 357 -13.15 -13.67 -13.34
N ARG A 358 -14.21 -12.93 -13.02
CA ARG A 358 -14.33 -12.08 -11.82
C ARG A 358 -15.53 -12.48 -10.98
N PRO A 359 -15.47 -13.63 -10.26
CA PRO A 359 -16.55 -14.13 -9.43
C PRO A 359 -17.16 -13.11 -8.48
N LEU A 360 -16.36 -12.33 -7.74
CA LEU A 360 -16.91 -11.32 -6.81
C LEU A 360 -17.81 -10.32 -7.54
N VAL A 361 -17.33 -9.75 -8.64
CA VAL A 361 -18.10 -8.77 -9.42
C VAL A 361 -19.33 -9.44 -10.03
N ARG A 362 -19.13 -10.57 -10.73
CA ARG A 362 -20.21 -11.24 -11.47
C ARG A 362 -21.32 -11.67 -10.53
N ARG A 363 -20.98 -12.40 -9.46
CA ARG A 363 -21.94 -12.96 -8.50
C ARG A 363 -22.71 -11.87 -7.75
N LEU A 364 -22.02 -10.81 -7.32
CA LEU A 364 -22.68 -9.71 -6.63
C LEU A 364 -23.57 -8.91 -7.59
N LEU A 365 -23.09 -8.58 -8.80
CA LEU A 365 -23.87 -7.77 -9.73
C LEU A 365 -24.95 -8.56 -10.48
N ASP A 366 -24.95 -9.89 -10.49
CA ASP A 366 -26.11 -10.71 -10.91
C ASP A 366 -27.30 -10.57 -9.95
N ASP A 367 -27.04 -10.38 -8.65
CA ASP A 367 -28.08 -10.19 -7.65
C ASP A 367 -28.64 -8.76 -7.72
N PRO A 368 -29.97 -8.57 -7.88
CA PRO A 368 -30.55 -7.25 -8.07
C PRO A 368 -30.42 -6.34 -6.84
N VAL A 369 -30.32 -6.89 -5.62
CA VAL A 369 -30.16 -6.10 -4.38
C VAL A 369 -28.76 -5.51 -4.34
N TYR A 370 -27.74 -6.35 -4.54
CA TYR A 370 -26.35 -5.88 -4.59
C TYR A 370 -26.06 -5.00 -5.80
N ARG A 371 -26.67 -5.28 -6.96
CA ARG A 371 -26.57 -4.38 -8.13
C ARG A 371 -27.13 -3.00 -7.82
N GLN A 372 -28.26 -2.89 -7.12
CA GLN A 372 -28.80 -1.60 -6.71
C GLN A 372 -27.87 -0.92 -5.70
N ALA A 373 -27.38 -1.65 -4.70
CA ALA A 373 -26.43 -1.11 -3.72
C ALA A 373 -25.14 -0.58 -4.39
N TYR A 374 -24.64 -1.26 -5.41
CA TYR A 374 -23.50 -0.78 -6.21
C TYR A 374 -23.81 0.53 -6.95
N ARG A 375 -25.00 0.66 -7.54
CA ARG A 375 -25.44 1.90 -8.20
C ARG A 375 -25.56 3.07 -7.22
N ASP A 376 -26.02 2.78 -6.00
CA ASP A 376 -26.09 3.78 -4.93
C ASP A 376 -24.68 4.20 -4.48
N GLU A 377 -23.74 3.25 -4.38
CA GLU A 377 -22.34 3.55 -4.08
C GLU A 377 -21.62 4.31 -5.22
N LEU A 378 -21.99 4.10 -6.49
CA LEU A 378 -21.50 4.94 -7.61
C LEU A 378 -21.96 6.40 -7.48
N LEU A 379 -23.22 6.62 -7.08
CA LEU A 379 -23.74 7.96 -6.81
C LEU A 379 -23.02 8.60 -5.61
N SER A 380 -22.80 7.82 -4.55
CA SER A 380 -22.01 8.22 -3.37
C SER A 380 -20.58 8.60 -3.77
N ALA A 381 -19.94 7.80 -4.63
CA ALA A 381 -18.57 8.03 -5.08
C ALA A 381 -18.42 9.41 -5.76
N ILE A 382 -19.28 9.74 -6.74
CA ILE A 382 -19.18 11.03 -7.45
C ILE A 382 -19.63 12.25 -6.65
N SER A 383 -20.30 12.06 -5.51
CA SER A 383 -20.77 13.14 -4.64
C SER A 383 -19.93 13.32 -3.37
N MET A 384 -19.15 12.32 -2.99
CA MET A 384 -18.25 12.36 -1.83
C MET A 384 -16.79 12.07 -2.21
N ALA A 385 -16.45 10.79 -2.40
CA ALA A 385 -15.06 10.32 -2.48
C ALA A 385 -14.31 10.91 -3.68
N PHE A 386 -14.97 10.95 -4.82
CA PHE A 386 -14.46 11.40 -6.11
C PHE A 386 -15.21 12.65 -6.60
N GLU A 387 -15.60 13.52 -5.68
CA GLU A 387 -16.20 14.82 -6.00
C GLU A 387 -15.17 15.69 -6.76
N PRO A 388 -15.46 16.17 -7.99
CA PRO A 388 -14.48 16.82 -8.85
C PRO A 388 -13.74 17.98 -8.20
N GLY A 389 -14.47 18.88 -7.53
CA GLY A 389 -13.88 20.05 -6.90
C GLY A 389 -12.84 19.68 -5.86
N TRP A 390 -13.16 18.73 -4.98
CA TRP A 390 -12.24 18.24 -3.97
C TRP A 390 -11.05 17.50 -4.55
N VAL A 391 -11.25 16.57 -5.50
CA VAL A 391 -10.15 15.79 -6.08
C VAL A 391 -9.17 16.72 -6.80
N GLN A 392 -9.67 17.63 -7.64
CA GLN A 392 -8.83 18.55 -8.42
C GLN A 392 -8.09 19.55 -7.51
N GLN A 393 -8.74 20.08 -6.47
CA GLN A 393 -8.08 20.96 -5.49
C GLN A 393 -7.00 20.23 -4.70
N THR A 394 -7.26 18.98 -4.29
CA THR A 394 -6.29 18.15 -3.55
C THR A 394 -5.10 17.80 -4.45
N ALA A 395 -5.36 17.40 -5.70
CA ALA A 395 -4.32 17.09 -6.68
C ALA A 395 -3.43 18.31 -6.95
N ARG A 396 -4.01 19.50 -7.15
CA ARG A 396 -3.26 20.76 -7.30
C ARG A 396 -2.41 21.04 -6.06
N ALA A 397 -2.98 20.93 -4.86
CA ALA A 397 -2.25 21.19 -3.62
C ALA A 397 -1.05 20.25 -3.45
N TYR A 398 -1.20 18.97 -3.78
CA TYR A 398 -0.10 18.00 -3.76
C TYR A 398 0.95 18.30 -4.84
N HIS A 399 0.52 18.55 -6.08
CA HIS A 399 1.41 18.88 -7.19
C HIS A 399 2.25 20.14 -6.89
N ASP A 400 1.62 21.22 -6.40
CA ASP A 400 2.31 22.45 -6.00
C ASP A 400 3.28 22.20 -4.83
N ARG A 401 2.91 21.31 -3.90
CA ARG A 401 3.76 20.96 -2.75
C ARG A 401 5.05 20.26 -3.19
N VAL A 402 4.95 19.34 -4.15
CA VAL A 402 6.07 18.48 -4.55
C VAL A 402 6.89 19.05 -5.71
N ALA A 403 6.35 20.01 -6.47
CA ALA A 403 7.00 20.60 -7.63
C ALA A 403 8.47 21.03 -7.42
N PRO A 404 8.85 21.71 -6.31
CA PRO A 404 10.25 22.10 -6.08
C PRO A 404 11.23 20.92 -6.01
N PHE A 405 10.73 19.74 -5.64
CA PHE A 405 11.50 18.51 -5.42
C PHE A 405 11.32 17.48 -6.54
N ALA A 406 10.33 17.69 -7.42
CA ALA A 406 10.13 16.93 -8.65
C ALA A 406 10.95 17.52 -9.80
N VAL A 407 10.78 18.82 -10.08
CA VAL A 407 11.34 19.49 -11.28
C VAL A 407 12.03 20.82 -10.98
N GLY A 408 12.08 21.24 -9.71
CA GLY A 408 12.78 22.46 -9.29
C GLY A 408 14.30 22.33 -9.26
N ALA A 409 14.97 23.32 -8.67
CA ALA A 409 16.44 23.28 -8.50
C ALA A 409 16.93 22.13 -7.60
N GLU A 410 16.07 21.64 -6.71
CA GLU A 410 16.27 20.43 -5.89
C GLU A 410 15.47 19.23 -6.46
N GLY A 411 15.14 19.29 -7.75
CA GLY A 411 14.31 18.32 -8.45
C GLY A 411 15.01 16.99 -8.71
N GLU A 412 14.25 16.02 -9.18
CA GLU A 412 14.79 14.72 -9.58
C GLU A 412 15.67 14.89 -10.83
N ALA A 413 16.73 14.09 -10.91
CA ALA A 413 17.64 14.08 -12.05
C ALA A 413 18.04 12.65 -12.39
N ALA A 414 18.33 12.39 -13.66
CA ALA A 414 18.84 11.09 -14.08
C ALA A 414 20.12 10.72 -13.31
N PRO A 415 20.29 9.47 -12.85
CA PRO A 415 19.42 8.30 -13.09
C PRO A 415 18.30 8.08 -12.04
N TYR A 416 18.01 9.06 -11.18
CA TYR A 416 17.07 8.96 -10.06
C TYR A 416 15.71 9.62 -10.35
N THR A 417 15.18 9.39 -11.55
CA THR A 417 13.88 9.90 -11.95
C THR A 417 13.22 8.97 -12.97
N PHE A 418 11.89 8.88 -12.94
CA PHE A 418 11.09 8.29 -14.03
C PHE A 418 10.58 9.36 -15.00
N LEU A 419 10.70 10.64 -14.64
CA LEU A 419 10.30 11.73 -15.51
C LEU A 419 11.29 11.85 -16.65
N LYS A 420 10.77 11.91 -17.87
CA LYS A 420 11.55 12.16 -19.07
C LYS A 420 12.10 13.59 -19.08
N ASP A 421 11.26 14.54 -18.69
CA ASP A 421 11.57 15.96 -18.62
C ASP A 421 10.60 16.68 -17.68
N ALA A 422 10.86 17.96 -17.38
CA ALA A 422 10.01 18.74 -16.48
C ALA A 422 8.57 18.91 -16.99
N ALA A 423 8.39 18.95 -18.32
CA ALA A 423 7.09 19.17 -18.92
C ALA A 423 6.13 18.00 -18.65
N GLU A 424 6.63 16.77 -18.57
CA GLU A 424 5.83 15.60 -18.18
C GLU A 424 5.15 15.79 -16.82
N PHE A 425 5.88 16.31 -15.83
CA PHE A 425 5.31 16.63 -14.52
C PHE A 425 4.42 17.87 -14.55
N GLU A 426 4.87 18.98 -15.16
CA GLU A 426 4.13 20.24 -15.21
C GLU A 426 2.76 20.11 -15.89
N THR A 427 2.68 19.26 -16.91
CA THR A 427 1.46 19.02 -17.68
C THR A 427 0.61 17.86 -17.15
N SER A 428 1.05 17.17 -16.10
CA SER A 428 0.38 15.96 -15.58
C SER A 428 -1.03 16.18 -15.00
N LEU A 429 -1.40 17.41 -14.61
CA LEU A 429 -2.77 17.69 -14.15
C LEU A 429 -3.68 18.25 -15.25
N ASP A 430 -3.17 19.09 -16.15
CA ASP A 430 -3.99 19.92 -17.06
C ASP A 430 -3.51 19.93 -18.53
N GLY A 431 -2.50 19.13 -18.86
CA GLY A 431 -1.80 19.14 -20.15
C GLY A 431 -2.58 18.59 -21.34
N PRO A 432 -2.12 18.88 -22.58
CA PRO A 432 -2.76 18.41 -23.82
C PRO A 432 -2.40 16.97 -24.22
N GLY A 433 -1.76 16.16 -23.37
CA GLY A 433 -1.31 14.81 -23.71
C GLY A 433 -1.29 13.85 -22.52
N GLY A 434 -1.29 12.55 -22.80
CA GLY A 434 -1.38 11.49 -21.79
C GLY A 434 -2.77 11.38 -21.15
N THR A 435 -2.81 11.01 -19.86
CA THR A 435 -4.02 11.03 -19.01
C THR A 435 -3.87 12.13 -17.95
N PRO A 436 -4.06 13.42 -18.32
CA PRO A 436 -4.00 14.51 -17.35
C PRO A 436 -5.11 14.35 -16.31
N LEU A 437 -4.78 14.59 -15.05
CA LEU A 437 -5.63 14.22 -13.92
C LEU A 437 -6.97 14.98 -13.91
N ASN A 438 -6.98 16.29 -14.12
CA ASN A 438 -8.20 17.09 -13.99
C ASN A 438 -9.24 16.80 -15.08
N PRO A 439 -8.87 16.73 -16.38
CA PRO A 439 -9.78 16.28 -17.42
C PRO A 439 -10.29 14.86 -17.20
N HIS A 440 -9.44 13.96 -16.70
CA HIS A 440 -9.82 12.57 -16.37
C HIS A 440 -10.92 12.54 -15.30
N VAL A 441 -10.74 13.27 -14.19
CA VAL A 441 -11.72 13.33 -13.09
C VAL A 441 -13.09 13.76 -13.61
N GLN A 442 -13.14 14.82 -14.43
CA GLN A 442 -14.39 15.33 -14.98
C GLN A 442 -15.04 14.29 -15.91
N ALA A 443 -14.26 13.72 -16.84
CA ALA A 443 -14.75 12.73 -17.79
C ALA A 443 -15.33 11.49 -17.09
N ARG A 444 -14.68 11.01 -16.02
CA ARG A 444 -15.16 9.86 -15.25
C ARG A 444 -16.46 10.16 -14.50
N VAL A 445 -16.60 11.34 -13.88
CA VAL A 445 -17.85 11.71 -13.21
C VAL A 445 -19.00 11.83 -14.21
N ASP A 446 -18.77 12.42 -15.38
CA ASP A 446 -19.77 12.52 -16.44
C ASP A 446 -20.17 11.14 -16.96
N PHE A 447 -19.19 10.24 -17.11
CA PHE A 447 -19.45 8.86 -17.51
C PHE A 447 -20.28 8.08 -16.48
N VAL A 448 -20.03 8.28 -15.17
CA VAL A 448 -20.87 7.69 -14.12
C VAL A 448 -22.29 8.25 -14.15
N ARG A 449 -22.46 9.57 -14.29
CA ARG A 449 -23.79 10.19 -14.40
C ARG A 449 -24.58 9.62 -15.59
N GLN A 450 -23.94 9.52 -16.75
CA GLN A 450 -24.53 8.93 -17.94
C GLN A 450 -24.97 7.48 -17.69
N ALA A 451 -24.11 6.66 -17.07
CA ALA A 451 -24.39 5.26 -16.76
C ALA A 451 -25.54 5.09 -15.73
N LEU A 452 -25.72 6.06 -14.84
CA LEU A 452 -26.81 6.08 -13.87
C LEU A 452 -28.11 6.69 -14.43
N GLY A 453 -28.06 7.38 -15.57
CA GLY A 453 -29.20 8.07 -16.19
C GLY A 453 -29.55 9.40 -15.53
N LEU A 454 -28.54 10.13 -15.03
CA LEU A 454 -28.68 11.41 -14.32
C LEU A 454 -28.50 12.63 -15.22
#